data_AF-A0A0Q7WG27-F1
#
_entry.id   AF-A0A0Q7WG27-F1
#
_cell.length_a   1.000
_cell.length_b   1.000
_cell.length_c   1.000
_cell.angle_alpha   90.00
_cell.angle_beta   90.00
_cell.angle_gamma   90.00
#
_symmetry.space_group_name_H-M   'P 1'
#
loop_
_entity.id
_entity.type
_entity.pdbx_description
1 polymer ?
#
loop_
_entity_poly.entity_id
_entity_poly.type
_entity_poly.pdbx_seq_one_letter_code
_entity_poly.pdbx_strand_id
1 'polypeptide(L)'
;MNPQIWEVLDLAPVRDRDAIRRAYARRLKVTSPEDDAEGFRTLREAYEQALAALDWDWAWEDDDGQEQQDLEDQPPSVAGVFADAADVLALLQGGVRAFDAGRRADPSTLHGHEAHERLLTELERLVADGDDAPAQLETALAAILASPAMEELAVAVHTEQHIAHLIADNAPRSDVLVRPAINAFRWSRDRTGLHGGGAIEAVLDRDADIIFRTGLLRDRGPRRPAFLALTRPLNRGPSWRDRCWPGFEPAMGAVLAQINRRPSLRADVDPETLAAWEERLGRPHLSPLVLCIAVLAPLVPAPLGLMTSPLMALGIYMMGAAACLAVSGLWIFGVLPLRRRWRESWEWRAPIWARAGWAPFSLALLLLASLAPVNAWATAGVGLCAAALALWAVVTSEVEVDPSPKAWPLPLRLVVGQSILVVWWGFLMMVAPEATPPAATAAFIGAVVASAAGASSLPILWYRWTVRPLRFALILALSGAAVWTALQLLDAREATGGAALAAAATAAVIFAHRPAAGGLGPTALQWRYRVQAFSLFVMVGAGTELGWLKVTGLWLLAGVAVALVGAIALEKDL
;
A
#
# COMPACT_ATOMS: atom_id res chain seq x y z
N MET A 1 21.04 0.03 -8.12
CA MET A 1 20.58 -0.30 -9.48
C MET A 1 21.66 0.20 -10.42
N ASN A 2 22.22 -0.67 -11.25
CA ASN A 2 23.44 -0.35 -12.01
C ASN A 2 23.05 0.57 -13.20
N PRO A 3 23.61 1.79 -13.33
CA PRO A 3 23.26 2.72 -14.42
C PRO A 3 23.51 2.14 -15.82
N GLN A 4 24.43 1.17 -15.91
CA GLN A 4 24.77 0.44 -17.14
C GLN A 4 23.59 -0.31 -17.78
N ILE A 5 22.56 -0.70 -17.01
CA ILE A 5 21.37 -1.39 -17.54
C ILE A 5 20.66 -0.55 -18.60
N TRP A 6 20.54 0.74 -18.34
CA TRP A 6 19.81 1.68 -19.18
C TRP A 6 20.63 2.13 -20.41
N GLU A 7 21.95 2.18 -20.27
CA GLU A 7 22.89 2.41 -21.38
C GLU A 7 22.86 1.24 -22.39
N VAL A 8 22.76 0.00 -21.90
CA VAL A 8 22.65 -1.20 -22.74
C VAL A 8 21.29 -1.29 -23.47
N LEU A 9 20.22 -0.76 -22.88
CA LEU A 9 18.88 -0.69 -23.49
C LEU A 9 18.63 0.57 -24.34
N ASP A 10 19.59 1.50 -24.38
CA ASP A 10 19.46 2.83 -25.02
C ASP A 10 18.23 3.62 -24.55
N LEU A 11 17.93 3.52 -23.26
CA LEU A 11 16.79 4.21 -22.68
C LEU A 11 17.22 5.16 -21.59
N ALA A 12 16.48 6.28 -21.49
CA ALA A 12 16.36 6.92 -20.20
C ALA A 12 15.65 5.95 -19.24
N PRO A 13 15.98 5.92 -17.94
CA PRO A 13 15.34 4.99 -17.03
C PRO A 13 13.85 5.33 -16.84
N VAL A 14 12.97 4.35 -17.05
CA VAL A 14 11.51 4.51 -17.14
C VAL A 14 10.81 3.35 -16.41
N ARG A 15 9.62 3.60 -15.81
CA ARG A 15 8.81 2.60 -15.06
C ARG A 15 7.69 1.93 -15.89
N ASP A 16 7.77 2.04 -17.21
CA ASP A 16 6.78 1.50 -18.15
C ASP A 16 7.31 0.18 -18.74
N ARG A 17 6.63 -0.93 -18.43
CA ARG A 17 6.97 -2.27 -18.94
C ARG A 17 6.97 -2.31 -20.47
N ASP A 18 6.05 -1.59 -21.11
CA ASP A 18 5.94 -1.57 -22.57
C ASP A 18 7.05 -0.74 -23.20
N ALA A 19 7.54 0.30 -22.51
CA ALA A 19 8.72 1.05 -22.96
C ALA A 19 9.99 0.19 -22.96
N ILE A 20 10.18 -0.64 -21.92
CA ILE A 20 11.32 -1.55 -21.79
C ILE A 20 11.25 -2.66 -22.85
N ARG A 21 10.08 -3.30 -23.03
CA ARG A 21 9.86 -4.32 -24.07
C ARG A 21 10.13 -3.78 -25.47
N ARG A 22 9.62 -2.58 -25.78
CA ARG A 22 9.86 -1.93 -27.08
C ARG A 22 11.35 -1.62 -27.31
N ALA A 23 12.09 -1.27 -26.27
CA ALA A 23 13.51 -0.98 -26.36
C ALA A 23 14.36 -2.23 -26.57
N TYR A 24 14.06 -3.28 -25.80
CA TYR A 24 14.65 -4.60 -26.01
C TYR A 24 14.38 -5.10 -27.43
N ALA A 25 13.14 -4.98 -27.93
CA ALA A 25 12.80 -5.36 -29.30
C ALA A 25 13.52 -4.53 -30.38
N ARG A 26 13.85 -3.26 -30.11
CA ARG A 26 14.67 -2.43 -31.02
C ARG A 26 16.13 -2.87 -31.04
N ARG A 27 16.73 -3.10 -29.87
CA ARG A 27 18.12 -3.55 -29.73
C ARG A 27 18.32 -4.99 -30.21
N LEU A 28 17.34 -5.87 -29.99
CA LEU A 28 17.33 -7.26 -30.46
C LEU A 28 17.39 -7.37 -31.99
N LYS A 29 16.86 -6.40 -32.73
CA LYS A 29 16.96 -6.36 -34.20
C LYS A 29 18.38 -6.05 -34.71
N VAL A 30 19.21 -5.46 -33.86
CA VAL A 30 20.59 -5.06 -34.19
C VAL A 30 21.60 -6.08 -33.64
N THR A 31 21.29 -6.70 -32.50
CA THR A 31 22.11 -7.73 -31.85
C THR A 31 21.50 -9.11 -32.11
N SER A 32 21.82 -9.69 -33.27
CA SER A 32 21.40 -11.04 -33.63
C SER A 32 22.22 -12.09 -32.83
N PRO A 33 21.60 -13.14 -32.28
CA PRO A 33 22.29 -14.21 -31.56
C PRO A 33 23.36 -14.94 -32.39
N GLU A 34 23.24 -14.91 -33.73
CA GLU A 34 24.17 -15.55 -34.65
C GLU A 34 25.44 -14.71 -34.91
N ASP A 35 25.36 -13.38 -34.74
CA ASP A 35 26.44 -12.44 -35.05
C ASP A 35 27.23 -12.00 -33.79
N ASP A 36 26.56 -11.87 -32.64
CA ASP A 36 27.18 -11.45 -31.37
C ASP A 36 26.51 -12.08 -30.14
N ALA A 37 27.01 -13.26 -29.75
CA ALA A 37 26.52 -14.00 -28.59
C ALA A 37 26.84 -13.33 -27.24
N GLU A 38 27.88 -12.48 -27.14
CA GLU A 38 28.19 -11.73 -25.91
C GLU A 38 27.29 -10.52 -25.76
N GLY A 39 27.10 -9.73 -26.82
CA GLY A 39 26.17 -8.61 -26.84
C GLY A 39 24.72 -9.03 -26.58
N PHE A 40 24.29 -10.20 -27.10
CA PHE A 40 22.96 -10.73 -26.82
C PHE A 40 22.78 -11.10 -25.34
N ARG A 41 23.78 -11.73 -24.71
CA ARG A 41 23.75 -12.06 -23.27
C ARG A 41 23.66 -10.79 -22.42
N THR A 42 24.50 -9.80 -22.68
CA THR A 42 24.45 -8.52 -21.95
C THR A 42 23.12 -7.79 -22.14
N LEU A 43 22.56 -7.79 -23.36
CA LEU A 43 21.26 -7.18 -23.64
C LEU A 43 20.11 -7.89 -22.90
N ARG A 44 20.15 -9.22 -22.86
CA ARG A 44 19.16 -10.03 -22.17
C ARG A 44 19.25 -9.89 -20.65
N GLU A 45 20.46 -9.90 -20.09
CA GLU A 45 20.68 -9.63 -18.67
C GLU A 45 20.22 -8.23 -18.27
N ALA A 46 20.47 -7.21 -19.09
CA ALA A 46 19.99 -5.85 -18.84
C ALA A 46 18.45 -5.77 -18.88
N TYR A 47 17.81 -6.46 -19.84
CA TYR A 47 16.35 -6.54 -19.93
C TYR A 47 15.73 -7.26 -18.71
N GLU A 48 16.27 -8.41 -18.33
CA GLU A 48 15.81 -9.19 -17.17
C GLU A 48 16.02 -8.42 -15.86
N GLN A 49 17.15 -7.73 -15.69
CA GLN A 49 17.39 -6.85 -14.54
C GLN A 49 16.45 -5.63 -14.51
N ALA A 50 16.10 -5.08 -15.67
CA ALA A 50 15.16 -3.97 -15.77
C ALA A 50 13.72 -4.40 -15.43
N LEU A 51 13.30 -5.61 -15.83
CA LEU A 51 12.01 -6.19 -15.45
C LEU A 51 11.96 -6.65 -14.00
N ALA A 52 12.99 -7.33 -13.51
CA ALA A 52 13.08 -7.72 -12.10
C ALA A 52 13.02 -6.49 -11.19
N ALA A 53 13.59 -5.35 -11.60
CA ALA A 53 13.47 -4.09 -10.86
C ALA A 53 12.03 -3.53 -10.82
N LEU A 54 11.15 -3.93 -11.74
CA LEU A 54 9.72 -3.60 -11.74
C LEU A 54 8.89 -4.65 -10.99
N ASP A 55 9.29 -5.92 -11.04
CA ASP A 55 8.53 -7.05 -10.47
C ASP A 55 8.60 -7.12 -8.94
N TRP A 56 9.63 -6.54 -8.33
CA TRP A 56 9.72 -6.42 -6.86
C TRP A 56 8.68 -5.45 -6.24
N ASP A 57 7.96 -4.66 -7.05
CA ASP A 57 6.79 -3.88 -6.58
C ASP A 57 5.50 -4.72 -6.51
N TRP A 58 5.49 -5.95 -7.07
CA TRP A 58 4.28 -6.76 -7.29
C TRP A 58 4.24 -8.10 -6.52
N ALA A 59 5.33 -8.50 -5.86
CA ALA A 59 5.50 -9.85 -5.31
C ALA A 59 4.71 -10.18 -4.02
N TRP A 60 3.63 -9.45 -3.70
CA TRP A 60 2.80 -9.73 -2.52
C TRP A 60 1.29 -9.74 -2.77
N GLU A 61 0.79 -9.89 -4.00
CA GLU A 61 -0.68 -9.95 -4.18
C GLU A 61 -1.31 -11.06 -5.01
N ASP A 62 -0.62 -11.94 -5.75
CA ASP A 62 -1.30 -13.11 -6.36
C ASP A 62 -0.32 -14.27 -6.60
N ASP A 63 -0.34 -15.29 -5.73
CA ASP A 63 0.11 -16.66 -6.04
C ASP A 63 -1.15 -17.52 -6.14
N ASP A 64 -1.70 -17.60 -7.35
CA ASP A 64 -2.69 -18.58 -7.76
C ASP A 64 -2.61 -18.75 -9.29
N GLY A 65 -1.94 -19.81 -9.74
CA GLY A 65 -2.36 -20.52 -10.96
C GLY A 65 -1.41 -20.59 -12.16
N GLN A 66 -0.90 -21.81 -12.35
CA GLN A 66 -0.83 -22.56 -13.61
C GLN A 66 0.35 -22.33 -14.57
N GLU A 67 1.22 -23.34 -14.59
CA GLU A 67 2.17 -23.68 -15.64
C GLU A 67 1.42 -24.00 -16.95
N GLN A 68 1.70 -23.23 -18.01
CA GLN A 68 1.40 -23.62 -19.39
C GLN A 68 2.61 -24.37 -19.97
N GLN A 69 2.38 -25.61 -20.40
CA GLN A 69 3.30 -26.44 -21.17
C GLN A 69 3.32 -25.98 -22.63
N ASP A 70 4.51 -25.73 -23.15
CA ASP A 70 4.78 -25.53 -24.57
C ASP A 70 4.60 -26.86 -25.34
N LEU A 71 3.74 -26.86 -26.36
CA LEU A 71 3.72 -27.86 -27.43
C LEU A 71 3.97 -27.15 -28.76
N GLU A 72 5.13 -27.45 -29.36
CA GLU A 72 5.47 -27.14 -30.74
C GLU A 72 4.71 -28.09 -31.68
N ASP A 73 3.86 -27.55 -32.55
CA ASP A 73 3.38 -28.26 -33.75
C ASP A 73 3.66 -27.40 -34.99
N GLN A 74 4.45 -27.96 -35.91
CA GLN A 74 4.67 -27.41 -37.25
C GLN A 74 3.38 -27.48 -38.08
N PRO A 75 2.97 -26.41 -38.78
CA PRO A 75 1.85 -26.50 -39.69
C PRO A 75 2.22 -27.36 -40.92
N PRO A 76 1.31 -28.24 -41.39
CA PRO A 76 1.58 -29.05 -42.58
C PRO A 76 1.71 -28.16 -43.81
N SER A 77 2.62 -28.56 -44.70
CA SER A 77 2.88 -27.92 -45.99
C SER A 77 1.59 -27.80 -46.82
N VAL A 78 1.22 -26.55 -47.12
CA VAL A 78 0.05 -26.13 -47.89
C VAL A 78 0.06 -26.64 -49.35
N ALA A 79 1.16 -27.22 -49.82
CA ALA A 79 1.33 -27.66 -51.20
C ALA A 79 0.57 -28.97 -51.56
N GLY A 80 0.11 -29.75 -50.58
CA GLY A 80 -0.61 -31.01 -50.82
C GLY A 80 -2.14 -30.89 -50.90
N VAL A 81 -2.71 -29.79 -50.42
CA VAL A 81 -4.16 -29.62 -50.24
C VAL A 81 -4.87 -29.16 -51.52
N PHE A 82 -4.15 -28.52 -52.45
CA PHE A 82 -4.76 -27.91 -53.65
C PHE A 82 -4.92 -28.85 -54.85
N ALA A 83 -4.52 -30.12 -54.74
CA ALA A 83 -4.70 -31.09 -55.82
C ALA A 83 -6.14 -31.60 -55.97
N ASP A 84 -7.03 -31.30 -55.01
CA ASP A 84 -8.38 -31.89 -54.91
C ASP A 84 -9.53 -30.86 -54.96
N ALA A 85 -9.25 -29.67 -55.51
CA ALA A 85 -10.22 -28.57 -55.54
C ALA A 85 -11.47 -28.85 -56.40
N ALA A 86 -11.40 -29.79 -57.34
CA ALA A 86 -12.51 -30.16 -58.21
C ALA A 86 -13.52 -31.09 -57.52
N ASP A 87 -13.04 -32.06 -56.72
CA ASP A 87 -13.91 -32.99 -55.99
C ASP A 87 -14.58 -32.32 -54.80
N VAL A 88 -13.89 -31.37 -54.16
CA VAL A 88 -14.48 -30.50 -53.13
C VAL A 88 -15.58 -29.62 -53.72
N LEU A 89 -15.41 -29.07 -54.92
CA LEU A 89 -16.45 -28.26 -55.57
C LEU A 89 -17.71 -29.08 -55.91
N ALA A 90 -17.53 -30.34 -56.36
CA ALA A 90 -18.63 -31.25 -56.67
C ALA A 90 -19.38 -31.70 -55.41
N LEU A 91 -18.67 -31.98 -54.32
CA LEU A 91 -19.23 -32.26 -52.99
C LEU A 91 -19.99 -31.05 -52.43
N LEU A 92 -19.45 -29.84 -52.58
CA LEU A 92 -20.10 -28.61 -52.16
C LEU A 92 -21.37 -28.33 -52.98
N GLN A 93 -21.35 -28.54 -54.30
CA GLN A 93 -22.54 -28.35 -55.14
C GLN A 93 -23.64 -29.38 -54.87
N GLY A 94 -23.28 -30.63 -54.57
CA GLY A 94 -24.21 -31.67 -54.13
C GLY A 94 -24.79 -31.35 -52.74
N GLY A 95 -23.94 -30.90 -51.82
CA GLY A 95 -24.31 -30.48 -50.47
C GLY A 95 -25.23 -29.27 -50.45
N VAL A 96 -24.98 -28.25 -51.29
CA VAL A 96 -25.83 -27.04 -51.39
C VAL A 96 -27.24 -27.38 -51.87
N ARG A 97 -27.41 -28.32 -52.81
CA ARG A 97 -28.74 -28.76 -53.26
C ARG A 97 -29.49 -29.57 -52.20
N ALA A 98 -28.79 -30.41 -51.44
CA ALA A 98 -29.38 -31.12 -50.30
C ALA A 98 -29.74 -30.16 -49.15
N PHE A 99 -28.93 -29.14 -48.93
CA PHE A 99 -29.13 -28.07 -47.96
C PHE A 99 -30.34 -27.18 -48.32
N ASP A 100 -30.47 -26.77 -49.58
CA ASP A 100 -31.63 -25.99 -50.05
C ASP A 100 -32.95 -26.78 -50.02
N ALA A 101 -32.89 -28.11 -50.20
CA ALA A 101 -34.06 -28.97 -50.06
C ALA A 101 -34.53 -29.11 -48.60
N GLY A 102 -33.61 -29.04 -47.62
CA GLY A 102 -33.90 -29.00 -46.19
C GLY A 102 -34.36 -27.64 -45.67
N ARG A 103 -34.12 -26.55 -46.40
CA ARG A 103 -34.48 -25.17 -46.03
C ARG A 103 -35.97 -24.83 -46.21
N ARG A 104 -36.80 -25.73 -46.75
CA ARG A 104 -38.26 -25.50 -46.72
C ARG A 104 -38.73 -25.59 -45.28
N ALA A 105 -38.73 -24.45 -44.58
CA ALA A 105 -39.14 -24.32 -43.19
C ALA A 105 -40.52 -24.97 -43.02
N ASP A 106 -40.59 -25.98 -42.17
CA ASP A 106 -41.86 -26.56 -41.74
C ASP A 106 -42.65 -25.45 -41.02
N PRO A 107 -43.91 -25.14 -41.41
CA PRO A 107 -44.72 -24.11 -40.75
C PRO A 107 -44.77 -24.22 -39.22
N SER A 108 -44.54 -25.41 -38.67
CA SER A 108 -44.44 -25.66 -37.23
C SER A 108 -43.19 -25.02 -36.58
N THR A 109 -42.04 -25.01 -37.28
CA THR A 109 -40.79 -24.41 -36.81
C THR A 109 -40.89 -22.89 -36.73
N LEU A 110 -41.56 -22.27 -37.71
CA LEU A 110 -41.80 -20.82 -37.73
C LEU A 110 -42.66 -20.36 -36.54
N HIS A 111 -43.72 -21.13 -36.21
CA HIS A 111 -44.55 -20.87 -35.02
C HIS A 111 -43.75 -21.03 -33.71
N GLY A 112 -42.78 -21.95 -33.67
CA GLY A 112 -41.86 -22.12 -32.53
C GLY A 112 -40.93 -20.94 -32.34
N HIS A 113 -40.39 -20.38 -33.43
CA HIS A 113 -39.55 -19.17 -33.41
C HIS A 113 -40.33 -17.94 -32.93
N GLU A 114 -41.52 -17.69 -33.47
CA GLU A 114 -42.37 -16.58 -33.02
C GLU A 114 -42.75 -16.68 -31.54
N ALA A 115 -43.02 -17.90 -31.05
CA ALA A 115 -43.27 -18.13 -29.63
C ALA A 115 -42.03 -17.85 -28.77
N HIS A 116 -40.84 -18.19 -29.27
CA HIS A 116 -39.56 -17.90 -28.60
C HIS A 116 -39.26 -16.40 -28.53
N GLU A 117 -39.44 -15.67 -29.63
CA GLU A 117 -39.25 -14.21 -29.66
C GLU A 117 -40.19 -13.48 -28.68
N ARG A 118 -41.43 -13.97 -28.51
CA ARG A 118 -42.36 -13.42 -27.50
C ARG A 118 -41.83 -13.60 -26.07
N LEU A 119 -41.20 -14.72 -25.77
CA LEU A 119 -40.59 -14.96 -24.44
C LEU A 119 -39.40 -14.03 -24.20
N LEU A 120 -38.56 -13.82 -25.22
CA LEU A 120 -37.45 -12.87 -25.15
C LEU A 120 -37.95 -11.44 -24.90
N THR A 121 -38.96 -11.01 -25.67
CA THR A 121 -39.57 -9.68 -25.52
C THR A 121 -40.18 -9.48 -24.13
N GLU A 122 -40.81 -10.52 -23.57
CA GLU A 122 -41.35 -10.45 -22.21
C GLU A 122 -40.26 -10.32 -21.16
N LEU A 123 -39.14 -11.05 -21.30
CA LEU A 123 -38.00 -10.90 -20.40
C LEU A 123 -37.40 -9.48 -20.46
N GLU A 124 -37.25 -8.91 -21.66
CA GLU A 124 -36.79 -7.52 -21.83
C GLU A 124 -37.69 -6.52 -21.11
N ARG A 125 -39.02 -6.69 -21.25
CA ARG A 125 -40.01 -5.86 -20.57
C ARG A 125 -39.88 -5.94 -19.06
N LEU A 126 -39.76 -7.15 -18.51
CA LEU A 126 -39.59 -7.37 -17.06
C LEU A 126 -38.29 -6.74 -16.53
N VAL A 127 -37.20 -6.84 -17.29
CA VAL A 127 -35.91 -6.20 -16.92
C VAL A 127 -36.02 -4.67 -16.97
N ALA A 128 -36.76 -4.11 -17.92
CA ALA A 128 -36.96 -2.68 -18.07
C ALA A 128 -37.82 -2.05 -16.97
N ASP A 129 -38.92 -2.72 -16.58
CA ASP A 129 -39.88 -2.22 -15.58
C ASP A 129 -39.27 -2.16 -14.17
N GLY A 130 -38.36 -3.08 -13.81
CA GLY A 130 -37.48 -2.97 -12.63
C GLY A 130 -38.16 -3.13 -11.25
N ASP A 131 -39.49 -3.21 -11.19
CA ASP A 131 -40.28 -3.48 -9.97
C ASP A 131 -40.62 -4.97 -9.79
N ASP A 132 -40.27 -5.82 -10.75
CA ASP A 132 -40.64 -7.23 -10.75
C ASP A 132 -39.81 -8.09 -9.77
N ALA A 133 -40.47 -9.08 -9.16
CA ALA A 133 -39.82 -9.94 -8.17
C ALA A 133 -38.70 -10.78 -8.81
N PRO A 134 -37.54 -10.98 -8.13
CA PRO A 134 -36.42 -11.80 -8.63
C PRO A 134 -36.83 -13.18 -9.17
N ALA A 135 -37.82 -13.80 -8.53
CA ALA A 135 -38.35 -15.09 -8.95
C ALA A 135 -39.04 -15.07 -10.32
N GLN A 136 -39.65 -13.94 -10.73
CA GLN A 136 -40.31 -13.81 -12.03
C GLN A 136 -39.29 -13.74 -13.16
N LEU A 137 -38.20 -13.01 -12.97
CA LEU A 137 -37.07 -12.95 -13.91
C LEU A 137 -36.43 -14.32 -14.11
N GLU A 138 -36.17 -15.08 -13.03
CA GLU A 138 -35.65 -16.45 -13.12
C GLU A 138 -36.61 -17.39 -13.85
N THR A 139 -37.92 -17.26 -13.58
CA THR A 139 -38.95 -18.08 -14.25
C THR A 139 -39.06 -17.77 -15.74
N ALA A 140 -38.98 -16.49 -16.12
CA ALA A 140 -38.99 -16.07 -17.51
C ALA A 140 -37.76 -16.60 -18.27
N LEU A 141 -36.57 -16.52 -17.68
CA LEU A 141 -35.36 -17.12 -18.26
C LEU A 141 -35.50 -18.64 -18.39
N ALA A 142 -36.03 -19.33 -17.38
CA ALA A 142 -36.26 -20.77 -17.43
C ALA A 142 -37.25 -21.15 -18.56
N ALA A 143 -38.28 -20.34 -18.81
CA ALA A 143 -39.23 -20.55 -19.90
C ALA A 143 -38.57 -20.39 -21.29
N ILE A 144 -37.65 -19.43 -21.45
CA ILE A 144 -36.87 -19.25 -22.68
C ILE A 144 -35.99 -20.49 -22.93
N LEU A 145 -35.27 -20.95 -21.90
CA LEU A 145 -34.37 -22.11 -22.00
C LEU A 145 -35.12 -23.43 -22.25
N ALA A 146 -36.37 -23.54 -21.80
CA ALA A 146 -37.24 -24.70 -22.04
C ALA A 146 -38.01 -24.64 -23.37
N SER A 147 -37.84 -23.58 -24.15
CA SER A 147 -38.51 -23.41 -25.44
C SER A 147 -38.03 -24.47 -26.45
N PRO A 148 -38.93 -25.15 -27.18
CA PRO A 148 -38.55 -26.12 -28.21
C PRO A 148 -37.63 -25.55 -29.31
N ALA A 149 -37.69 -24.23 -29.53
CA ALA A 149 -36.84 -23.54 -30.50
C ALA A 149 -35.35 -23.56 -30.13
N MET A 150 -35.01 -23.78 -28.85
CA MET A 150 -33.61 -23.88 -28.38
C MET A 150 -32.87 -25.12 -28.87
N GLU A 151 -33.57 -26.12 -29.43
CA GLU A 151 -32.93 -27.27 -30.07
C GLU A 151 -32.21 -26.89 -31.37
N GLU A 152 -32.61 -25.78 -31.99
CA GLU A 152 -31.96 -25.26 -33.18
C GLU A 152 -30.73 -24.42 -32.80
N LEU A 153 -29.56 -24.83 -33.32
CA LEU A 153 -28.28 -24.19 -32.99
C LEU A 153 -28.26 -22.68 -33.29
N ALA A 154 -28.88 -22.24 -34.38
CA ALA A 154 -28.92 -20.82 -34.76
C ALA A 154 -29.71 -19.98 -33.76
N VAL A 155 -30.86 -20.49 -33.30
CA VAL A 155 -31.68 -19.86 -32.26
C VAL A 155 -30.92 -19.86 -30.93
N ALA A 156 -30.32 -20.98 -30.54
CA ALA A 156 -29.57 -21.08 -29.29
C ALA A 156 -28.41 -20.07 -29.21
N VAL A 157 -27.62 -19.93 -30.29
CA VAL A 157 -26.50 -18.97 -30.36
C VAL A 157 -27.01 -17.52 -30.32
N HIS A 158 -28.08 -17.22 -31.05
CA HIS A 158 -28.68 -15.89 -31.04
C HIS A 158 -29.20 -15.52 -29.63
N THR A 159 -29.93 -16.43 -29.00
CA THR A 159 -30.49 -16.28 -27.65
C THR A 159 -29.40 -16.12 -26.60
N GLU A 160 -28.31 -16.89 -26.69
CA GLU A 160 -27.15 -16.75 -25.80
C GLU A 160 -26.54 -15.34 -25.89
N GLN A 161 -26.28 -14.85 -27.10
CA GLN A 161 -25.73 -13.50 -27.30
C GLN A 161 -26.71 -12.42 -26.85
N HIS A 162 -28.00 -12.59 -27.12
CA HIS A 162 -29.05 -11.65 -26.75
C HIS A 162 -29.18 -11.51 -25.24
N ILE A 163 -29.20 -12.64 -24.52
CA ILE A 163 -29.23 -12.66 -23.05
C ILE A 163 -27.95 -12.03 -22.47
N ALA A 164 -26.78 -12.29 -23.07
CA ALA A 164 -25.54 -11.67 -22.61
C ALA A 164 -25.59 -10.13 -22.70
N HIS A 165 -26.09 -9.57 -23.82
CA HIS A 165 -26.26 -8.12 -23.97
C HIS A 165 -27.33 -7.58 -23.02
N LEU A 166 -28.48 -8.26 -22.92
CA LEU A 166 -29.56 -7.87 -22.00
C LEU A 166 -29.05 -7.75 -20.56
N ILE A 167 -28.25 -8.72 -20.11
CA ILE A 167 -27.66 -8.70 -18.77
C ILE A 167 -26.64 -7.57 -18.63
N ALA A 168 -25.70 -7.43 -19.57
CA ALA A 168 -24.63 -6.45 -19.50
C ALA A 168 -25.16 -5.00 -19.52
N ASP A 169 -26.15 -4.71 -20.36
CA ASP A 169 -26.67 -3.34 -20.57
C ASP A 169 -27.63 -2.89 -19.46
N ASN A 170 -28.27 -3.84 -18.75
CA ASN A 170 -29.26 -3.54 -17.71
C ASN A 170 -28.77 -3.79 -16.28
N ALA A 171 -27.47 -3.98 -16.08
CA ALA A 171 -26.90 -4.02 -14.73
C ALA A 171 -27.15 -2.69 -14.00
N PRO A 172 -27.57 -2.68 -12.72
CA PRO A 172 -27.68 -3.80 -11.79
C PRO A 172 -29.03 -4.55 -11.76
N ARG A 173 -30.02 -4.15 -12.56
CA ARG A 173 -31.39 -4.71 -12.50
C ARG A 173 -31.44 -6.18 -12.93
N SER A 174 -30.59 -6.55 -13.88
CA SER A 174 -30.43 -7.91 -14.40
C SER A 174 -29.55 -8.83 -13.54
N ASP A 175 -29.04 -8.38 -12.38
CA ASP A 175 -28.08 -9.14 -11.55
C ASP A 175 -28.57 -10.55 -11.16
N VAL A 176 -29.88 -10.70 -10.99
CA VAL A 176 -30.52 -11.97 -10.64
C VAL A 176 -30.32 -13.02 -11.74
N LEU A 177 -30.24 -12.59 -13.00
CA LEU A 177 -30.12 -13.47 -14.17
C LEU A 177 -28.68 -13.95 -14.43
N VAL A 178 -27.68 -13.27 -13.86
CA VAL A 178 -26.25 -13.53 -14.10
C VAL A 178 -25.89 -14.99 -13.81
N ARG A 179 -26.15 -15.46 -12.58
CA ARG A 179 -25.76 -16.82 -12.18
C ARG A 179 -26.58 -17.92 -12.89
N PRO A 180 -27.91 -17.79 -13.03
CA PRO A 180 -28.71 -18.70 -13.85
C PRO A 180 -28.22 -18.80 -15.30
N ALA A 181 -27.92 -17.68 -15.95
CA ALA A 181 -27.43 -17.65 -17.34
C ALA A 181 -26.06 -18.31 -17.48
N ILE A 182 -25.10 -17.98 -16.59
CA ILE A 182 -23.77 -18.62 -16.57
C ILE A 182 -23.91 -20.15 -16.44
N ASN A 183 -24.79 -20.62 -15.56
CA ASN A 183 -24.99 -22.06 -15.36
C ASN A 183 -25.67 -22.73 -16.57
N ALA A 184 -26.64 -22.07 -17.20
CA ALA A 184 -27.38 -22.60 -18.34
C ALA A 184 -26.51 -22.70 -19.60
N PHE A 185 -25.81 -21.62 -19.95
CA PHE A 185 -24.96 -21.55 -21.14
C PHE A 185 -23.52 -22.04 -20.90
N ARG A 186 -23.17 -22.35 -19.66
CA ARG A 186 -21.83 -22.81 -19.24
C ARG A 186 -20.72 -21.84 -19.64
N TRP A 187 -20.97 -20.54 -19.48
CA TRP A 187 -19.99 -19.48 -19.74
C TRP A 187 -18.75 -19.64 -18.87
N SER A 188 -17.56 -19.62 -19.49
CA SER A 188 -16.28 -19.70 -18.80
C SER A 188 -15.21 -18.92 -19.56
N ARG A 189 -14.27 -18.29 -18.83
CA ARG A 189 -13.16 -17.53 -19.43
C ARG A 189 -12.26 -18.36 -20.34
N ASP A 190 -12.16 -19.66 -20.10
CA ASP A 190 -11.35 -20.55 -20.95
C ASP A 190 -12.00 -20.87 -22.31
N ARG A 191 -13.31 -20.64 -22.45
CA ARG A 191 -14.08 -20.94 -23.68
C ARG A 191 -14.48 -19.69 -24.46
N THR A 192 -14.38 -18.50 -23.87
CA THR A 192 -14.76 -17.23 -24.52
C THR A 192 -13.89 -16.88 -25.72
N GLY A 193 -12.69 -17.46 -25.85
CA GLY A 193 -11.81 -17.25 -27.01
C GLY A 193 -12.42 -17.65 -28.37
N LEU A 194 -13.46 -18.49 -28.37
CA LEU A 194 -14.20 -18.89 -29.58
C LEU A 194 -15.54 -18.16 -29.76
N HIS A 195 -16.08 -17.52 -28.72
CA HIS A 195 -17.38 -16.86 -28.72
C HIS A 195 -17.15 -15.35 -28.65
N GLY A 196 -16.82 -14.76 -29.81
CA GLY A 196 -16.30 -13.39 -29.95
C GLY A 196 -17.26 -12.25 -29.56
N GLY A 197 -17.66 -12.15 -28.29
CA GLY A 197 -18.46 -11.06 -27.78
C GLY A 197 -17.99 -10.58 -26.41
N GLY A 198 -17.60 -9.30 -26.32
CA GLY A 198 -17.28 -8.64 -25.04
C GLY A 198 -18.46 -8.62 -24.04
N ALA A 199 -19.69 -8.89 -24.50
CA ALA A 199 -20.87 -8.99 -23.64
C ALA A 199 -20.80 -10.18 -22.66
N ILE A 200 -20.36 -11.36 -23.10
CA ILE A 200 -20.24 -12.54 -22.22
C ILE A 200 -19.16 -12.29 -21.16
N GLU A 201 -18.04 -11.68 -21.56
CA GLU A 201 -16.98 -11.29 -20.63
C GLU A 201 -17.47 -10.26 -19.61
N ALA A 202 -18.26 -9.27 -20.04
CA ALA A 202 -18.90 -8.31 -19.15
C ALA A 202 -19.84 -8.98 -18.13
N VAL A 203 -20.57 -10.04 -18.53
CA VAL A 203 -21.40 -10.83 -17.58
C VAL A 203 -20.55 -11.61 -16.58
N LEU A 204 -19.43 -12.20 -17.01
CA LEU A 204 -18.51 -12.91 -16.11
C LEU A 204 -17.83 -11.94 -15.12
N ASP A 205 -17.42 -10.76 -15.58
CA ASP A 205 -16.90 -9.70 -14.73
C ASP A 205 -17.97 -9.21 -13.74
N ARG A 206 -19.22 -9.13 -14.20
CA ARG A 206 -20.36 -8.77 -13.35
C ARG A 206 -20.60 -9.80 -12.24
N ASP A 207 -20.48 -11.10 -12.51
CA ASP A 207 -20.58 -12.15 -11.48
C ASP A 207 -19.52 -11.97 -10.38
N ALA A 208 -18.26 -11.75 -10.77
CA ALA A 208 -17.15 -11.50 -9.85
C ALA A 208 -17.40 -10.23 -9.00
N ASP A 209 -18.03 -9.22 -9.58
CA ASP A 209 -18.39 -7.98 -8.91
C ASP A 209 -19.56 -8.12 -7.94
N ILE A 210 -20.58 -8.92 -8.27
CA ILE A 210 -21.69 -9.25 -7.36
C ILE A 210 -21.15 -9.97 -6.11
N ILE A 211 -20.23 -10.93 -6.29
CA ILE A 211 -19.58 -11.65 -5.19
C ILE A 211 -18.80 -10.66 -4.31
N PHE A 212 -17.99 -9.80 -4.93
CA PHE A 212 -17.21 -8.79 -4.23
C PHE A 212 -18.10 -7.82 -3.45
N ARG A 213 -19.14 -7.27 -4.08
CA ARG A 213 -20.15 -6.40 -3.45
C ARG A 213 -20.79 -7.08 -2.25
N THR A 214 -21.17 -8.35 -2.38
CA THR A 214 -21.78 -9.12 -1.29
C THR A 214 -20.81 -9.31 -0.12
N GLY A 215 -19.53 -9.56 -0.40
CA GLY A 215 -18.48 -9.58 0.62
C GLY A 215 -18.33 -8.24 1.33
N LEU A 216 -18.36 -7.13 0.57
CA LEU A 216 -18.23 -5.79 1.11
C LEU A 216 -19.42 -5.39 2.01
N LEU A 217 -20.63 -5.78 1.63
CA LEU A 217 -21.85 -5.53 2.42
C LEU A 217 -21.89 -6.37 3.71
N ARG A 218 -21.19 -7.51 3.75
CA ARG A 218 -21.02 -8.35 4.94
C ARG A 218 -19.90 -7.86 5.86
N ASP A 219 -19.01 -6.97 5.39
CA ASP A 219 -17.94 -6.44 6.21
C ASP A 219 -18.48 -5.68 7.44
N ARG A 220 -17.86 -5.94 8.60
CA ARG A 220 -18.14 -5.23 9.85
C ARG A 220 -17.27 -3.99 10.02
N GLY A 221 -16.29 -3.78 9.14
CA GLY A 221 -15.38 -2.65 9.13
C GLY A 221 -15.90 -1.40 8.40
N PRO A 222 -15.04 -0.38 8.26
CA PRO A 222 -15.39 0.90 7.64
C PRO A 222 -15.62 0.84 6.12
N ARG A 223 -15.33 -0.29 5.45
CA ARG A 223 -15.54 -0.43 3.99
C ARG A 223 -17.02 -0.50 3.62
N ARG A 224 -17.84 -1.15 4.44
CA ARG A 224 -19.29 -1.22 4.25
C ARG A 224 -19.96 0.16 4.25
N PRO A 225 -19.81 1.02 5.28
CA PRO A 225 -20.41 2.35 5.27
C PRO A 225 -19.79 3.25 4.19
N ALA A 226 -18.53 3.04 3.80
CA ALA A 226 -17.92 3.76 2.70
C ALA A 226 -18.62 3.46 1.36
N PHE A 227 -18.86 2.19 1.04
CA PHE A 227 -19.57 1.82 -0.18
C PHE A 227 -21.04 2.23 -0.16
N LEU A 228 -21.75 2.03 0.96
CA LEU A 228 -23.13 2.49 1.10
C LEU A 228 -23.27 4.02 1.00
N ALA A 229 -22.21 4.77 1.28
CA ALA A 229 -22.19 6.21 1.10
C ALA A 229 -22.04 6.61 -0.38
N LEU A 230 -21.44 5.75 -1.21
CA LEU A 230 -21.31 5.95 -2.65
C LEU A 230 -22.60 5.59 -3.41
N THR A 231 -23.41 4.65 -2.89
CA THR A 231 -24.70 4.29 -3.52
C THR A 231 -25.83 5.29 -3.28
N ARG A 232 -25.59 6.33 -2.47
CA ARG A 232 -26.59 7.34 -2.11
C ARG A 232 -26.26 8.67 -2.78
N PRO A 233 -27.28 9.50 -3.10
CA PRO A 233 -27.04 10.81 -3.65
C PRO A 233 -26.26 11.70 -2.67
N LEU A 234 -25.52 12.67 -3.21
CA LEU A 234 -24.55 13.51 -2.49
C LEU A 234 -25.15 14.20 -1.24
N ASN A 235 -26.43 14.56 -1.29
CA ASN A 235 -27.18 15.19 -0.20
C ASN A 235 -27.43 14.26 1.00
N ARG A 236 -27.33 12.94 0.83
CA ARG A 236 -27.47 11.90 1.87
C ARG A 236 -26.15 11.16 2.08
N GLY A 237 -25.06 11.94 2.11
CA GLY A 237 -23.72 11.42 2.35
C GLY A 237 -23.53 10.71 3.70
N PRO A 238 -22.32 10.21 3.97
CA PRO A 238 -22.05 9.40 5.16
C PRO A 238 -22.29 10.19 6.44
N SER A 239 -22.72 9.50 7.50
CA SER A 239 -23.02 10.13 8.78
C SER A 239 -21.77 10.80 9.34
N TRP A 240 -21.95 11.89 10.09
CA TRP A 240 -20.84 12.56 10.77
C TRP A 240 -20.03 11.61 11.67
N ARG A 241 -20.71 10.64 12.31
CA ARG A 241 -20.07 9.63 13.14
C ARG A 241 -19.14 8.72 12.32
N ASP A 242 -19.56 8.29 11.13
CA ASP A 242 -18.72 7.48 10.24
C ASP A 242 -17.53 8.30 9.72
N ARG A 243 -17.74 9.58 9.40
CA ARG A 243 -16.68 10.49 8.92
C ARG A 243 -15.59 10.75 9.95
N CYS A 244 -15.93 10.79 11.24
CA CYS A 244 -14.94 10.91 12.33
C CYS A 244 -14.39 9.56 12.82
N TRP A 245 -14.79 8.44 12.21
CA TRP A 245 -14.28 7.14 12.60
C TRP A 245 -12.83 6.93 12.11
N PRO A 246 -11.92 6.42 12.96
CA PRO A 246 -10.55 6.08 12.56
C PRO A 246 -10.53 5.07 11.40
N GLY A 247 -9.99 5.48 10.25
CA GLY A 247 -9.84 4.61 9.08
C GLY A 247 -10.98 4.65 8.06
N PHE A 248 -12.03 5.46 8.25
CA PHE A 248 -13.09 5.62 7.24
C PHE A 248 -12.56 6.15 5.91
N GLU A 249 -11.75 7.21 5.95
CA GLU A 249 -11.23 7.85 4.73
C GLU A 249 -10.23 6.96 3.97
N PRO A 250 -9.28 6.26 4.62
CA PRO A 250 -8.51 5.19 3.97
C PRO A 250 -9.38 4.08 3.38
N ALA A 251 -10.44 3.66 4.07
CA ALA A 251 -11.36 2.65 3.56
C ALA A 251 -12.14 3.14 2.33
N MET A 252 -12.57 4.41 2.33
CA MET A 252 -13.18 5.07 1.17
C MET A 252 -12.22 5.10 -0.01
N GLY A 253 -10.97 5.52 0.20
CA GLY A 253 -9.94 5.49 -0.84
C GLY A 253 -9.68 4.10 -1.40
N ALA A 254 -9.66 3.07 -0.54
CA ALA A 254 -9.49 1.68 -0.96
C ALA A 254 -10.67 1.16 -1.80
N VAL A 255 -11.91 1.48 -1.39
CA VAL A 255 -13.13 1.12 -2.13
C VAL A 255 -13.14 1.81 -3.50
N LEU A 256 -12.80 3.10 -3.57
CA LEU A 256 -12.70 3.83 -4.83
C LEU A 256 -11.62 3.27 -5.76
N ALA A 257 -10.46 2.91 -5.20
CA ALA A 257 -9.41 2.25 -5.98
C ALA A 257 -9.88 0.91 -6.57
N GLN A 258 -10.68 0.14 -5.82
CA GLN A 258 -11.28 -1.11 -6.29
C GLN A 258 -12.34 -0.88 -7.37
N ILE A 259 -13.20 0.13 -7.22
CA ILE A 259 -14.19 0.53 -8.24
C ILE A 259 -13.47 0.97 -9.53
N ASN A 260 -12.36 1.70 -9.41
CA ASN A 260 -11.59 2.13 -10.58
C ASN A 260 -10.88 0.98 -11.31
N ARG A 261 -10.59 -0.13 -10.62
CA ARG A 261 -10.08 -1.36 -11.24
C ARG A 261 -11.19 -2.25 -11.83
N ARG A 262 -12.45 -2.06 -11.44
CA ARG A 262 -13.62 -2.88 -11.81
C ARG A 262 -14.73 -1.98 -12.38
N PRO A 263 -14.67 -1.63 -13.68
CA PRO A 263 -15.57 -0.64 -14.28
C PRO A 263 -17.06 -1.00 -14.14
N SER A 264 -17.40 -2.28 -14.15
CA SER A 264 -18.76 -2.81 -13.98
C SER A 264 -19.38 -2.50 -12.61
N LEU A 265 -18.59 -2.20 -11.58
CA LEU A 265 -19.11 -1.73 -10.28
C LEU A 265 -19.58 -0.28 -10.31
N ARG A 266 -19.19 0.53 -11.31
CA ARG A 266 -19.65 1.92 -11.39
C ARG A 266 -21.16 2.03 -11.62
N ALA A 267 -21.78 1.00 -12.21
CA ALA A 267 -23.23 0.91 -12.37
C ALA A 267 -23.99 0.83 -11.04
N ASP A 268 -23.34 0.38 -9.96
CA ASP A 268 -23.96 0.21 -8.64
C ASP A 268 -23.92 1.47 -7.78
N VAL A 269 -23.26 2.53 -8.27
CA VAL A 269 -22.84 3.70 -7.51
C VAL A 269 -23.42 4.96 -8.13
N ASP A 270 -23.76 5.94 -7.29
CA ASP A 270 -24.21 7.24 -7.79
C ASP A 270 -23.03 8.00 -8.43
N PRO A 271 -23.11 8.38 -9.72
CA PRO A 271 -21.98 8.93 -10.46
C PRO A 271 -21.55 10.31 -9.95
N GLU A 272 -22.50 11.14 -9.50
CA GLU A 272 -22.20 12.46 -8.91
C GLU A 272 -21.44 12.31 -7.60
N THR A 273 -21.89 11.38 -6.75
CA THR A 273 -21.24 11.08 -5.47
C THR A 273 -19.86 10.48 -5.66
N LEU A 274 -19.71 9.55 -6.61
CA LEU A 274 -18.42 8.98 -6.98
C LEU A 274 -17.43 10.08 -7.40
N ALA A 275 -17.81 10.92 -8.35
CA ALA A 275 -16.96 12.00 -8.85
C ALA A 275 -16.58 13.00 -7.76
N ALA A 276 -17.52 13.36 -6.88
CA ALA A 276 -17.25 14.28 -5.77
C ALA A 276 -16.25 13.70 -4.76
N TRP A 277 -16.31 12.39 -4.48
CA TRP A 277 -15.36 11.72 -3.60
C TRP A 277 -13.99 11.54 -4.24
N GLU A 278 -13.93 11.24 -5.54
CA GLU A 278 -12.68 11.19 -6.30
C GLU A 278 -11.99 12.56 -6.35
N GLU A 279 -12.73 13.64 -6.61
CA GLU A 279 -12.20 15.00 -6.59
C GLU A 279 -11.68 15.37 -5.20
N ARG A 280 -12.47 15.05 -4.16
CA ARG A 280 -12.10 15.31 -2.76
C ARG A 280 -10.81 14.60 -2.37
N LEU A 281 -10.71 13.30 -2.63
CA LEU A 281 -9.53 12.49 -2.27
C LEU A 281 -8.33 12.79 -3.18
N GLY A 282 -8.56 13.30 -4.39
CA GLY A 282 -7.51 13.79 -5.28
C GLY A 282 -6.85 15.09 -4.80
N ARG A 283 -7.53 15.87 -3.94
CA ARG A 283 -7.01 17.14 -3.40
C ARG A 283 -6.54 17.00 -1.95
N PRO A 284 -5.47 17.72 -1.56
CA PRO A 284 -5.07 17.81 -0.16
C PRO A 284 -6.19 18.49 0.64
N HIS A 285 -6.75 17.79 1.62
CA HIS A 285 -7.84 18.30 2.44
C HIS A 285 -7.72 17.86 3.89
N LEU A 286 -8.34 18.63 4.79
CA LEU A 286 -8.43 18.28 6.20
C LEU A 286 -9.52 17.22 6.38
N SER A 287 -9.10 16.01 6.79
CA SER A 287 -10.02 14.93 7.14
C SER A 287 -10.97 15.38 8.27
N PRO A 288 -12.26 14.98 8.25
CA PRO A 288 -13.17 15.22 9.36
C PRO A 288 -12.66 14.65 10.69
N LEU A 289 -11.92 13.54 10.64
CA LEU A 289 -11.25 12.96 11.80
C LEU A 289 -10.19 13.91 12.39
N VAL A 290 -9.42 14.59 11.55
CA VAL A 290 -8.43 15.58 11.99
C VAL A 290 -9.12 16.76 12.67
N LEU A 291 -10.25 17.22 12.15
CA LEU A 291 -11.05 18.25 12.80
C LEU A 291 -11.60 17.77 14.15
N CYS A 292 -12.09 16.54 14.23
CA CYS A 292 -12.50 15.90 15.47
C CYS A 292 -11.34 15.83 16.49
N ILE A 293 -10.14 15.46 16.07
CA ILE A 293 -8.93 15.45 16.92
C ILE A 293 -8.57 16.86 17.37
N ALA A 294 -8.61 17.86 16.48
CA ALA A 294 -8.29 19.24 16.82
C ALA A 294 -9.24 19.83 17.87
N VAL A 295 -10.48 19.35 17.93
CA VAL A 295 -11.46 19.72 18.96
C VAL A 295 -11.25 18.92 20.26
N LEU A 296 -10.99 17.61 20.17
CA LEU A 296 -10.96 16.72 21.33
C LEU A 296 -9.61 16.68 22.05
N ALA A 297 -8.49 16.68 21.33
CA ALA A 297 -7.15 16.57 21.93
C ALA A 297 -6.83 17.70 22.93
N PRO A 298 -7.20 18.97 22.69
CA PRO A 298 -6.93 20.05 23.64
C PRO A 298 -7.79 20.00 24.91
N LEU A 299 -8.84 19.17 24.96
CA LEU A 299 -9.62 18.93 26.18
C LEU A 299 -8.84 18.13 27.23
N VAL A 300 -7.81 17.36 26.83
CA VAL A 300 -7.00 16.56 27.74
C VAL A 300 -6.19 17.42 28.72
N PRO A 301 -5.46 18.47 28.29
CA PRO A 301 -4.75 19.37 29.22
C PRO A 301 -5.63 20.46 29.83
N ALA A 302 -6.82 20.73 29.30
CA ALA A 302 -7.70 21.80 29.80
C ALA A 302 -8.02 21.74 31.32
N PRO A 303 -8.18 20.55 31.96
CA PRO A 303 -8.33 20.43 33.41
C PRO A 303 -7.17 21.00 34.21
N LEU A 304 -5.93 20.93 33.72
CA LEU A 304 -4.77 21.55 34.39
C LEU A 304 -4.91 23.07 34.43
N GLY A 305 -5.44 23.66 33.35
CA GLY A 305 -5.77 25.08 33.31
C GLY A 305 -6.87 25.44 34.31
N LEU A 306 -7.90 24.59 34.45
CA LEU A 306 -9.01 24.80 35.39
C LEU A 306 -8.54 24.84 36.86
N MET A 307 -7.44 24.18 37.20
CA MET A 307 -6.83 24.25 38.54
C MET A 307 -6.27 25.65 38.86
N THR A 308 -6.02 26.47 37.83
CA THR A 308 -5.52 27.85 37.99
C THR A 308 -6.62 28.88 37.75
N SER A 309 -7.25 28.89 36.58
CA SER A 309 -8.35 29.78 36.22
C SER A 309 -9.10 29.31 34.96
N PRO A 310 -10.38 29.67 34.78
CA PRO A 310 -11.13 29.34 33.57
C PRO A 310 -10.55 29.99 32.30
N LEU A 311 -9.94 31.17 32.41
CA LEU A 311 -9.27 31.85 31.30
C LEU A 311 -8.01 31.09 30.85
N MET A 312 -7.23 30.56 31.79
CA MET A 312 -6.06 29.73 31.48
C MET A 312 -6.48 28.42 30.80
N ALA A 313 -7.57 27.79 31.25
CA ALA A 313 -8.13 26.61 30.61
C ALA A 313 -8.55 26.85 29.15
N LEU A 314 -9.24 27.98 28.90
CA LEU A 314 -9.61 28.39 27.54
C LEU A 314 -8.38 28.69 26.68
N GLY A 315 -7.36 29.35 27.24
CA GLY A 315 -6.10 29.64 26.56
C GLY A 315 -5.36 28.35 26.13
N ILE A 316 -5.23 27.38 27.04
CA ILE A 316 -4.64 26.07 26.75
C ILE A 316 -5.42 25.33 25.66
N TYR A 317 -6.75 25.35 25.74
CA TYR A 317 -7.61 24.73 24.72
C TYR A 317 -7.41 25.36 23.34
N MET A 318 -7.51 26.69 23.24
CA MET A 318 -7.39 27.41 21.96
C MET A 318 -5.99 27.24 21.35
N MET A 319 -4.95 27.28 22.18
CA MET A 319 -3.58 27.07 21.72
C MET A 319 -3.35 25.63 21.24
N GLY A 320 -3.89 24.64 21.97
CA GLY A 320 -3.84 23.23 21.56
C GLY A 320 -4.59 22.96 20.25
N ALA A 321 -5.79 23.55 20.08
CA ALA A 321 -6.59 23.41 18.86
C ALA A 321 -5.88 24.04 17.65
N ALA A 322 -5.34 25.26 17.84
CA ALA A 322 -4.56 25.95 16.82
C ALA A 322 -3.30 25.16 16.44
N ALA A 323 -2.59 24.59 17.42
CA ALA A 323 -1.44 23.73 17.17
C ALA A 323 -1.81 22.47 16.38
N CYS A 324 -2.91 21.79 16.72
CA CYS A 324 -3.37 20.60 15.97
C CYS A 324 -3.71 20.93 14.52
N LEU A 325 -4.42 22.04 14.27
CA LEU A 325 -4.74 22.51 12.92
C LEU A 325 -3.50 22.95 12.15
N ALA A 326 -2.57 23.67 12.79
CA ALA A 326 -1.33 24.11 12.18
C ALA A 326 -0.44 22.92 11.78
N VAL A 327 -0.28 21.93 12.66
CA VAL A 327 0.49 20.71 12.38
C VAL A 327 -0.16 19.92 11.24
N SER A 328 -1.48 19.79 11.25
CA SER A 328 -2.22 19.08 10.20
C SER A 328 -2.16 19.81 8.86
N GLY A 329 -2.30 21.14 8.87
CA GLY A 329 -2.16 21.98 7.69
C GLY A 329 -0.74 21.92 7.11
N LEU A 330 0.29 22.01 7.96
CA LEU A 330 1.68 21.86 7.55
C LEU A 330 1.95 20.47 6.96
N TRP A 331 1.36 19.43 7.53
CA TRP A 331 1.46 18.07 7.01
C TRP A 331 0.81 17.92 5.63
N ILE A 332 -0.43 18.40 5.47
CA ILE A 332 -1.24 18.24 4.26
C ILE A 332 -0.78 19.14 3.12
N PHE A 333 -0.48 20.42 3.39
CA PHE A 333 -0.13 21.40 2.38
C PHE A 333 1.38 21.60 2.20
N GLY A 334 2.19 21.20 3.19
CA GLY A 334 3.65 21.25 3.12
C GLY A 334 4.26 19.88 2.87
N VAL A 335 4.18 18.99 3.85
CA VAL A 335 4.96 17.73 3.85
C VAL A 335 4.49 16.74 2.77
N LEU A 336 3.19 16.50 2.65
CA LEU A 336 2.60 15.56 1.69
C LEU A 336 2.97 15.87 0.22
N PRO A 337 2.84 17.11 -0.29
CA PRO A 337 3.24 17.42 -1.65
C PRO A 337 4.75 17.30 -1.87
N LEU A 338 5.59 17.65 -0.89
CA LEU A 338 7.03 17.40 -0.97
C LEU A 338 7.34 15.90 -1.09
N ARG A 339 6.68 15.09 -0.26
CA ARG A 339 6.82 13.63 -0.27
C ARG A 339 6.32 13.01 -1.58
N ARG A 340 5.20 13.49 -2.11
CA ARG A 340 4.67 13.05 -3.41
C ARG A 340 5.65 13.35 -4.54
N ARG A 341 6.18 14.57 -4.61
CA ARG A 341 7.22 14.96 -5.58
C ARG A 341 8.48 14.11 -5.44
N TRP A 342 8.93 13.85 -4.21
CA TRP A 342 10.07 12.97 -3.95
C TRP A 342 9.85 11.59 -4.57
N ARG A 343 8.70 10.94 -4.31
CA ARG A 343 8.38 9.61 -4.84
C ARG A 343 8.23 9.58 -6.36
N GLU A 344 7.51 10.54 -6.92
CA GLU A 344 7.23 10.56 -8.36
C GLU A 344 8.48 10.85 -9.20
N SER A 345 9.40 11.70 -8.71
CA SER A 345 10.48 12.25 -9.55
C SER A 345 11.90 11.90 -9.10
N TRP A 346 12.17 11.76 -7.80
CA TRP A 346 13.53 11.74 -7.27
C TRP A 346 13.93 10.43 -6.58
N GLU A 347 12.99 9.70 -5.99
CA GLU A 347 13.26 8.54 -5.13
C GLU A 347 14.16 7.51 -5.81
N TRP A 348 13.91 7.20 -7.07
CA TRP A 348 14.69 6.19 -7.79
C TRP A 348 16.09 6.67 -8.20
N ARG A 349 16.31 7.97 -8.43
CA ARG A 349 17.62 8.58 -8.74
C ARG A 349 18.41 9.01 -7.50
N ALA A 350 17.75 9.14 -6.35
CA ALA A 350 18.34 9.77 -5.18
C ALA A 350 19.54 8.97 -4.63
N PRO A 351 20.70 9.61 -4.41
CA PRO A 351 21.85 8.97 -3.77
C PRO A 351 21.57 8.65 -2.30
N ILE A 352 22.38 7.77 -1.71
CA ILE A 352 22.18 7.24 -0.35
C ILE A 352 22.16 8.36 0.69
N TRP A 353 23.07 9.33 0.57
CA TRP A 353 23.12 10.46 1.50
C TRP A 353 21.81 11.25 1.49
N ALA A 354 21.14 11.36 0.34
CA ALA A 354 19.85 12.04 0.23
C ALA A 354 18.70 11.23 0.87
N ARG A 355 18.78 9.89 0.87
CA ARG A 355 17.74 9.00 1.44
C ARG A 355 17.87 8.77 2.94
N ALA A 356 19.11 8.65 3.42
CA ALA A 356 19.43 8.19 4.78
C ALA A 356 20.35 9.13 5.56
N GLY A 357 20.85 10.23 4.95
CA GLY A 357 21.77 11.16 5.61
C GLY A 357 21.17 11.83 6.84
N TRP A 358 19.85 12.01 6.89
CA TRP A 358 19.16 12.54 8.07
C TRP A 358 19.47 11.74 9.34
N ALA A 359 19.75 10.43 9.24
CA ALA A 359 20.04 9.58 10.39
C ALA A 359 21.35 9.98 11.09
N PRO A 360 22.54 9.90 10.45
CA PRO A 360 23.80 10.32 11.08
C PRO A 360 23.80 11.81 11.45
N PHE A 361 23.18 12.69 10.65
CA PHE A 361 23.12 14.12 10.99
C PHE A 361 22.26 14.39 12.24
N SER A 362 21.17 13.64 12.47
CA SER A 362 20.36 13.80 13.69
C SER A 362 21.10 13.35 14.95
N LEU A 363 21.90 12.29 14.85
CA LEU A 363 22.77 11.82 15.94
C LEU A 363 23.89 12.82 16.23
N ALA A 364 24.54 13.35 15.19
CA ALA A 364 25.57 14.37 15.33
C ALA A 364 25.00 15.65 15.95
N LEU A 365 23.81 16.09 15.51
CA LEU A 365 23.15 17.26 16.08
C LEU A 365 22.81 17.06 17.56
N LEU A 366 22.36 15.87 17.96
CA LEU A 366 22.08 15.54 19.36
C LEU A 366 23.32 15.65 20.23
N LEU A 367 24.46 15.11 19.76
CA LEU A 367 25.73 15.21 20.47
C LEU A 367 26.23 16.66 20.54
N LEU A 368 26.21 17.39 19.42
CA LEU A 368 26.64 18.79 19.38
C LEU A 368 25.76 19.70 20.23
N ALA A 369 24.45 19.43 20.29
CA ALA A 369 23.49 20.19 21.09
C ALA A 369 23.74 20.05 22.61
N SER A 370 24.34 18.95 23.06
CA SER A 370 24.75 18.79 24.47
C SER A 370 25.91 19.70 24.87
N LEU A 371 26.70 20.18 23.89
CA LEU A 371 27.83 21.09 24.08
C LEU A 371 27.45 22.56 23.81
N ALA A 372 26.22 22.82 23.37
CA ALA A 372 25.77 24.15 23.01
C ALA A 372 25.60 25.04 24.26
N PRO A 373 25.91 26.35 24.16
CA PRO A 373 25.69 27.28 25.26
C PRO A 373 24.21 27.36 25.62
N VAL A 374 23.92 27.46 26.92
CA VAL A 374 22.55 27.57 27.43
C VAL A 374 22.02 28.98 27.18
N ASN A 375 21.55 29.23 25.97
CA ASN A 375 20.87 30.46 25.60
C ASN A 375 19.69 30.18 24.66
N ALA A 376 18.74 31.13 24.61
CA ALA A 376 17.51 30.98 23.83
C ALA A 376 17.79 30.84 22.32
N TRP A 377 18.80 31.56 21.81
CA TRP A 377 19.16 31.56 20.40
C TRP A 377 19.80 30.25 19.92
N ALA A 378 20.69 29.65 20.71
CA ALA A 378 21.26 28.34 20.45
C ALA A 378 20.19 27.26 20.50
N THR A 379 19.27 27.35 21.46
CA THR A 379 18.12 26.43 21.55
C THR A 379 17.22 26.56 20.32
N ALA A 380 16.90 27.79 19.88
CA ALA A 380 16.11 28.04 18.69
C ALA A 380 16.82 27.56 17.40
N GLY A 381 18.12 27.82 17.27
CA GLY A 381 18.93 27.38 16.13
C GLY A 381 19.02 25.85 16.04
N VAL A 382 19.32 25.18 17.17
CA VAL A 382 19.33 23.71 17.25
C VAL A 382 17.94 23.15 16.97
N GLY A 383 16.88 23.76 17.49
CA GLY A 383 15.50 23.37 17.22
C GLY A 383 15.14 23.46 15.74
N LEU A 384 15.58 24.52 15.04
CA LEU A 384 15.36 24.68 13.60
C LEU A 384 16.12 23.62 12.80
N CYS A 385 17.38 23.34 13.14
CA CYS A 385 18.14 22.25 12.52
C CYS A 385 17.48 20.88 12.77
N ALA A 386 17.01 20.63 13.99
CA ALA A 386 16.34 19.39 14.38
C ALA A 386 15.02 19.20 13.61
N ALA A 387 14.24 20.28 13.45
CA ALA A 387 13.02 20.28 12.65
C ALA A 387 13.30 20.04 11.17
N ALA A 388 14.36 20.64 10.60
CA ALA A 388 14.76 20.41 9.22
C ALA A 388 15.19 18.95 8.96
N LEU A 389 15.96 18.34 9.88
CA LEU A 389 16.35 16.94 9.79
C LEU A 389 15.16 15.99 9.95
N ALA A 390 14.23 16.29 10.85
CA ALA A 390 12.99 15.54 11.01
C ALA A 390 12.11 15.62 9.76
N LEU A 391 11.97 16.82 9.17
CA LEU A 391 11.24 17.02 7.92
C LEU A 391 11.90 16.24 6.77
N TRP A 392 13.23 16.29 6.68
CA TRP A 392 13.97 15.53 5.68
C TRP A 392 13.70 14.03 5.83
N ALA A 393 13.82 13.48 7.04
CA ALA A 393 13.51 12.08 7.32
C ALA A 393 12.08 11.70 6.93
N VAL A 394 11.09 12.53 7.28
CA VAL A 394 9.68 12.30 6.95
C VAL A 394 9.42 12.30 5.43
N VAL A 395 10.08 13.20 4.69
CA VAL A 395 9.91 13.29 3.23
C VAL A 395 10.56 12.09 2.53
N THR A 396 11.72 11.63 2.98
CA THR A 396 12.51 10.61 2.26
C THR A 396 12.26 9.18 2.74
N SER A 397 11.70 9.00 3.93
CA SER A 397 11.43 7.66 4.48
C SER A 397 10.19 7.02 3.86
N GLU A 398 10.32 5.72 3.57
CA GLU A 398 9.18 4.86 3.27
C GLU A 398 8.49 4.47 4.58
N VAL A 399 7.55 5.31 5.01
CA VAL A 399 6.62 4.90 6.04
C VAL A 399 5.63 3.91 5.43
N GLU A 400 5.79 2.64 5.79
CA GLU A 400 4.85 1.59 5.43
C GLU A 400 3.55 1.79 6.23
N VAL A 401 2.51 2.22 5.52
CA VAL A 401 1.16 2.25 6.07
C VAL A 401 0.68 0.80 5.99
N ASP A 402 0.82 0.08 7.10
CA ASP A 402 0.22 -1.26 7.23
C ASP A 402 -1.28 -1.12 6.93
N PRO A 403 -1.77 -1.72 5.83
CA PRO A 403 -3.16 -1.56 5.39
C PRO A 403 -4.14 -2.32 6.29
N SER A 404 -3.64 -3.05 7.29
CA SER A 404 -4.46 -3.77 8.25
C SER A 404 -5.38 -2.81 9.03
N PRO A 405 -6.69 -3.08 9.10
CA PRO A 405 -7.64 -2.28 9.89
C PRO A 405 -7.36 -2.33 11.41
N LYS A 406 -6.45 -3.20 11.87
CA LYS A 406 -5.97 -3.26 13.26
C LYS A 406 -4.68 -2.47 13.50
N ALA A 407 -4.04 -1.97 12.44
CA ALA A 407 -2.82 -1.18 12.59
C ALA A 407 -3.13 0.16 13.25
N TRP A 408 -2.36 0.49 14.28
CA TRP A 408 -2.48 1.78 14.95
C TRP A 408 -2.17 2.92 13.96
N PRO A 409 -2.83 4.08 14.08
CA PRO A 409 -2.50 5.22 13.24
C PRO A 409 -1.01 5.53 13.38
N LEU A 410 -0.38 5.88 12.26
CA LEU A 410 1.06 6.11 12.19
C LEU A 410 1.65 6.86 13.40
N PRO A 411 1.14 8.04 13.81
CA PRO A 411 1.70 8.77 14.95
C PRO A 411 1.73 7.94 16.25
N LEU A 412 0.74 7.07 16.46
CA LEU A 412 0.67 6.22 17.64
C LEU A 412 1.69 5.07 17.58
N ARG A 413 1.92 4.46 16.40
CA ARG A 413 3.02 3.47 16.21
C ARG A 413 4.39 4.11 16.47
N LEU A 414 4.57 5.33 15.98
CA LEU A 414 5.80 6.11 16.17
C LEU A 414 6.07 6.40 17.65
N VAL A 415 5.03 6.78 18.41
CA VAL A 415 5.11 7.04 19.85
C VAL A 415 5.43 5.77 20.64
N VAL A 416 4.80 4.63 20.34
CA VAL A 416 5.06 3.37 21.06
C VAL A 416 6.48 2.89 20.83
N GLY A 417 6.96 2.92 19.58
CA GLY A 417 8.32 2.47 19.24
C GLY A 417 9.44 3.33 19.82
N GLN A 418 9.14 4.53 20.32
CA GLN A 418 10.09 5.45 20.96
C GLN A 418 9.77 5.71 22.44
N SER A 419 8.69 5.10 22.96
CA SER A 419 8.12 5.39 24.28
C SER A 419 9.14 5.28 25.42
N ILE A 420 9.95 4.22 25.45
CA ILE A 420 10.95 4.01 26.49
C ILE A 420 11.96 5.16 26.54
N LEU A 421 12.45 5.60 25.37
CA LEU A 421 13.45 6.66 25.28
C LEU A 421 12.85 8.03 25.65
N VAL A 422 11.63 8.31 25.19
CA VAL A 422 10.90 9.55 25.50
C VAL A 422 10.59 9.63 27.00
N VAL A 423 10.12 8.54 27.61
CA VAL A 423 9.86 8.46 29.04
C VAL A 423 11.16 8.63 29.84
N TRP A 424 12.25 7.98 29.42
CA TRP A 424 13.55 8.13 30.06
C TRP A 424 14.08 9.56 29.99
N TRP A 425 14.01 10.21 28.84
CA TRP A 425 14.43 11.62 28.70
C TRP A 425 13.57 12.56 29.55
N GLY A 426 12.24 12.37 29.53
CA GLY A 426 11.31 13.13 30.39
C GLY A 426 11.58 12.92 31.88
N PHE A 427 11.94 11.71 32.29
CA PHE A 427 12.37 11.41 33.65
C PHE A 427 13.67 12.15 34.01
N LEU A 428 14.66 12.18 33.10
CA LEU A 428 15.88 12.96 33.31
C LEU A 428 15.59 14.46 33.44
N MET A 429 14.66 15.01 32.66
CA MET A 429 14.27 16.43 32.82
C MET A 429 13.73 16.74 34.21
N MET A 430 13.11 15.76 34.88
CA MET A 430 12.56 15.93 36.23
C MET A 430 13.62 15.71 37.33
N VAL A 431 14.55 14.78 37.13
CA VAL A 431 15.43 14.27 38.20
C VAL A 431 16.88 14.74 38.07
N ALA A 432 17.34 15.04 36.86
CA ALA A 432 18.69 15.50 36.54
C ALA A 432 18.65 16.53 35.39
N PRO A 433 18.07 17.73 35.61
CA PRO A 433 17.84 18.72 34.56
C PRO A 433 19.15 19.20 33.89
N GLU A 434 20.28 19.16 34.61
CA GLU A 434 21.61 19.42 34.07
C GLU A 434 22.04 18.44 32.96
N ALA A 435 21.47 17.23 32.92
CA ALA A 435 21.71 16.26 31.86
C ALA A 435 20.87 16.53 30.60
N THR A 436 19.87 17.42 30.68
CA THR A 436 18.92 17.68 29.58
C THR A 436 18.80 19.19 29.30
N PRO A 437 19.88 19.87 28.87
CA PRO A 437 19.79 21.28 28.52
C PRO A 437 18.75 21.50 27.40
N PRO A 438 18.12 22.68 27.30
CA PRO A 438 17.04 22.93 26.36
C PRO A 438 17.41 22.64 24.89
N ALA A 439 18.64 22.97 24.49
CA ALA A 439 19.16 22.67 23.16
C ALA A 439 19.25 21.17 22.89
N ALA A 440 19.79 20.37 23.83
CA ALA A 440 19.85 18.92 23.69
C ALA A 440 18.45 18.29 23.66
N THR A 441 17.51 18.82 24.43
CA THR A 441 16.11 18.37 24.41
C THR A 441 15.44 18.65 23.06
N ALA A 442 15.68 19.82 22.46
CA ALA A 442 15.20 20.14 21.11
C ALA A 442 15.77 19.18 20.05
N ALA A 443 17.09 18.90 20.11
CA ALA A 443 17.73 17.94 19.22
C ALA A 443 17.21 16.51 19.43
N PHE A 444 16.97 16.12 20.68
CA PHE A 444 16.41 14.82 21.04
C PHE A 444 15.01 14.63 20.44
N ILE A 445 14.12 15.62 20.56
CA ILE A 445 12.78 15.57 19.97
C ILE A 445 12.87 15.39 18.44
N GLY A 446 13.75 16.14 17.77
CA GLY A 446 13.97 15.98 16.33
C GLY A 446 14.48 14.59 15.95
N ALA A 447 15.44 14.04 16.73
CA ALA A 447 15.97 12.69 16.52
C ALA A 447 14.90 11.61 16.75
N VAL A 448 14.01 11.76 17.74
CA VAL A 448 12.86 10.87 17.97
C VAL A 448 11.96 10.85 16.73
N VAL A 449 11.57 12.03 16.21
CA VAL A 449 10.70 12.14 15.03
C VAL A 449 11.38 11.56 13.78
N ALA A 450 12.66 11.88 13.56
CA ALA A 450 13.43 11.38 12.42
C ALA A 450 13.58 9.84 12.47
N SER A 451 13.97 9.30 13.63
CA SER A 451 14.11 7.85 13.84
C SER A 451 12.78 7.13 13.72
N ALA A 452 11.70 7.72 14.21
CA ALA A 452 10.35 7.22 14.06
C ALA A 452 9.95 7.12 12.58
N ALA A 453 10.12 8.20 11.81
CA ALA A 453 9.80 8.22 10.38
C ALA A 453 10.59 7.17 9.60
N GLY A 454 11.88 7.00 9.87
CA GLY A 454 12.72 6.03 9.16
C GLY A 454 12.76 4.61 9.74
N ALA A 455 11.93 4.27 10.74
CA ALA A 455 12.01 3.00 11.45
C ALA A 455 11.87 1.77 10.55
N SER A 456 11.03 1.84 9.51
CA SER A 456 10.83 0.78 8.50
C SER A 456 11.91 0.78 7.41
N SER A 457 12.33 1.97 6.97
CA SER A 457 13.27 2.11 5.85
C SER A 457 14.71 1.78 6.20
N LEU A 458 15.17 2.09 7.42
CA LEU A 458 16.58 1.92 7.80
C LEU A 458 17.06 0.46 7.82
N PRO A 459 16.31 -0.53 8.33
CA PRO A 459 16.70 -1.94 8.24
C PRO A 459 16.81 -2.43 6.79
N ILE A 460 15.84 -2.07 5.94
CA ILE A 460 15.86 -2.45 4.52
C ILE A 460 17.10 -1.86 3.83
N LEU A 461 17.38 -0.58 4.08
CA LEU A 461 18.57 0.08 3.56
C LEU A 461 19.86 -0.52 4.12
N TRP A 462 19.88 -0.96 5.37
CA TRP A 462 21.01 -1.65 5.98
C TRP A 462 21.37 -2.91 5.18
N TYR A 463 20.44 -3.85 5.05
CA TYR A 463 20.70 -5.13 4.37
C TYR A 463 20.91 -5.00 2.86
N ARG A 464 20.25 -4.04 2.21
CA ARG A 464 20.37 -3.83 0.75
C ARG A 464 21.72 -3.24 0.33
N TRP A 465 22.34 -2.43 1.19
CA TRP A 465 23.49 -1.60 0.79
C TRP A 465 24.81 -1.99 1.43
N THR A 466 24.79 -2.63 2.59
CA THR A 466 26.03 -2.94 3.30
C THR A 466 26.44 -4.39 3.08
N VAL A 467 27.65 -4.58 2.54
CA VAL A 467 28.26 -5.90 2.42
C VAL A 467 28.54 -6.46 3.82
N ARG A 468 28.54 -7.79 3.97
CA ARG A 468 28.83 -8.50 5.24
C ARG A 468 30.00 -7.89 6.06
N PRO A 469 31.20 -7.66 5.50
CA PRO A 469 32.32 -7.13 6.29
C PRO A 469 32.07 -5.70 6.80
N LEU A 470 31.36 -4.87 6.02
CA LEU A 470 31.02 -3.52 6.41
C LEU A 470 29.97 -3.52 7.54
N ARG A 471 28.96 -4.41 7.47
CA ARG A 471 27.97 -4.60 8.54
C ARG A 471 28.64 -5.00 9.85
N PHE A 472 29.53 -5.97 9.78
CA PHE A 472 30.27 -6.44 10.95
C PHE A 472 31.13 -5.33 11.57
N ALA A 473 31.87 -4.57 10.73
CA ALA A 473 32.65 -3.42 11.18
C ALA A 473 31.78 -2.33 11.84
N LEU A 474 30.62 -2.03 11.28
CA LEU A 474 29.68 -1.05 11.84
C LEU A 474 29.07 -1.53 13.17
N ILE A 475 28.72 -2.82 13.28
CA ILE A 475 28.22 -3.41 14.53
C ILE A 475 29.30 -3.38 15.63
N LEU A 476 30.56 -3.65 15.29
CA LEU A 476 31.69 -3.51 16.21
C LEU A 476 31.91 -2.05 16.62
N ALA A 477 31.83 -1.11 15.68
CA ALA A 477 31.94 0.32 15.99
C ALA A 477 30.82 0.79 16.93
N LEU A 478 29.58 0.32 16.72
CA LEU A 478 28.45 0.59 17.62
C LEU A 478 28.65 -0.04 19.01
N SER A 479 29.23 -1.23 19.07
CA SER A 479 29.57 -1.89 20.33
C SER A 479 30.65 -1.11 21.08
N GLY A 480 31.68 -0.63 20.37
CA GLY A 480 32.70 0.26 20.93
C GLY A 480 32.12 1.58 21.43
N ALA A 481 31.20 2.19 20.68
CA ALA A 481 30.51 3.41 21.10
C ALA A 481 29.63 3.19 22.35
N ALA A 482 28.96 2.05 22.46
CA ALA A 482 28.19 1.68 23.64
C ALA A 482 29.08 1.51 24.88
N VAL A 483 30.23 0.84 24.75
CA VAL A 483 31.22 0.67 25.83
C VAL A 483 31.81 2.02 26.23
N TRP A 484 32.20 2.86 25.26
CA TRP A 484 32.69 4.20 25.54
C TRP A 484 31.65 5.04 26.30
N THR A 485 30.38 4.98 25.88
CA THR A 485 29.29 5.70 26.56
C THR A 485 29.07 5.19 27.98
N ALA A 486 29.17 3.88 28.21
CA ALA A 486 29.10 3.28 29.54
C ALA A 486 30.26 3.75 30.44
N LEU A 487 31.48 3.84 29.92
CA LEU A 487 32.62 4.39 30.64
C LEU A 487 32.42 5.88 30.98
N GLN A 488 31.89 6.68 30.05
CA GLN A 488 31.56 8.08 30.30
C GLN A 488 30.45 8.24 31.35
N LEU A 489 29.47 7.34 31.41
CA LEU A 489 28.45 7.34 32.47
C LEU A 489 29.07 7.03 33.84
N LEU A 490 30.05 6.13 33.90
CA LEU A 490 30.77 5.80 35.14
C LEU A 490 31.65 6.95 35.61
N ASP A 491 32.39 7.57 34.68
CA ASP A 491 33.32 8.69 34.92
C ASP A 491 32.65 10.06 34.87
N ALA A 492 31.32 10.14 34.73
CA ALA A 492 30.59 11.40 34.80
C ALA A 492 30.78 12.02 36.19
N ARG A 493 31.85 12.80 36.33
CA ARG A 493 32.06 13.78 37.39
C ARG A 493 30.95 14.81 37.23
N GLU A 494 30.42 15.29 38.34
CA GLU A 494 29.25 16.17 38.48
C GLU A 494 29.38 17.54 37.76
N ALA A 495 30.37 17.74 36.89
CA ALA A 495 30.48 18.91 36.04
C ALA A 495 29.38 18.91 34.97
N THR A 496 28.67 20.03 34.90
CA THR A 496 27.48 20.32 34.09
C THR A 496 27.57 20.01 32.59
N GLY A 497 28.78 19.87 32.02
CA GLY A 497 28.97 19.48 30.61
C GLY A 497 29.05 17.97 30.33
N GLY A 498 29.52 17.17 31.30
CA GLY A 498 29.72 15.73 31.10
C GLY A 498 28.41 14.93 31.12
N ALA A 499 27.48 15.32 32.00
CA ALA A 499 26.19 14.66 32.16
C ALA A 499 25.30 14.79 30.91
N ALA A 500 25.24 15.98 30.31
CA ALA A 500 24.47 16.22 29.09
C ALA A 500 25.01 15.42 27.89
N LEU A 501 26.34 15.37 27.74
CA LEU A 501 26.97 14.57 26.69
C LEU A 501 26.74 13.07 26.90
N ALA A 502 26.82 12.58 28.14
CA ALA A 502 26.57 11.17 28.44
C ALA A 502 25.10 10.77 28.16
N ALA A 503 24.14 11.64 28.50
CA ALA A 503 22.73 11.42 28.16
C ALA A 503 22.49 11.43 26.64
N ALA A 504 23.05 12.41 25.93
CA ALA A 504 22.98 12.52 24.47
C ALA A 504 23.63 11.31 23.76
N ALA A 505 24.80 10.87 24.21
CA ALA A 505 25.49 9.70 23.69
C ALA A 505 24.70 8.40 23.92
N THR A 506 24.09 8.26 25.09
CA THR A 506 23.21 7.11 25.40
C THR A 506 22.04 7.07 24.42
N ALA A 507 21.34 8.19 24.23
CA ALA A 507 20.25 8.28 23.25
C ALA A 507 20.73 8.02 21.81
N ALA A 508 21.90 8.56 21.43
CA ALA A 508 22.46 8.36 20.10
C ALA A 508 22.76 6.89 19.80
N VAL A 509 23.37 6.16 20.74
CA VAL A 509 23.62 4.70 20.61
C VAL A 509 22.31 3.92 20.51
N ILE A 510 21.29 4.30 21.28
CA ILE A 510 19.95 3.66 21.22
C ILE A 510 19.25 3.91 19.88
N PHE A 511 19.45 5.07 19.26
CA PHE A 511 18.95 5.29 17.90
C PHE A 511 19.78 4.51 16.85
N ALA A 512 21.10 4.52 16.98
CA ALA A 512 22.03 4.00 15.97
C ALA A 512 22.03 2.46 15.84
N HIS A 513 21.71 1.71 16.90
CA HIS A 513 21.68 0.23 16.81
C HIS A 513 20.40 -0.33 16.15
N ARG A 514 19.37 0.50 15.93
CA ARG A 514 18.08 0.05 15.39
C ARG A 514 18.15 -0.62 14.01
N PRO A 515 18.93 -0.12 13.02
CA PRO A 515 19.02 -0.76 11.71
C PRO A 515 19.57 -2.19 11.80
N ALA A 516 20.61 -2.40 12.62
CA ALA A 516 21.19 -3.71 12.86
C ALA A 516 20.20 -4.67 13.56
N ALA A 517 19.42 -4.15 14.52
CA ALA A 517 18.41 -4.93 15.23
C ALA A 517 17.18 -5.27 14.38
N GLY A 518 16.97 -4.61 13.24
CA GLY A 518 15.77 -4.79 12.41
C GLY A 518 15.70 -6.13 11.69
N GLY A 519 16.81 -6.86 11.55
CA GLY A 519 16.82 -8.23 11.01
C GLY A 519 16.56 -9.32 12.05
N LEU A 520 16.45 -8.95 13.34
CA LEU A 520 16.20 -9.92 14.41
C LEU A 520 14.73 -10.37 14.38
N GLY A 521 14.49 -11.66 14.60
CA GLY A 521 13.14 -12.21 14.67
C GLY A 521 12.27 -11.55 15.76
N PRO A 522 10.94 -11.70 15.69
CA PRO A 522 9.99 -11.02 16.59
C PRO A 522 10.23 -11.34 18.07
N THR A 523 10.74 -12.53 18.38
CA THR A 523 11.11 -12.97 19.73
C THR A 523 12.28 -12.18 20.32
N ALA A 524 13.33 -11.92 19.54
CA ALA A 524 14.49 -11.16 19.98
C ALA A 524 14.16 -9.67 20.22
N LEU A 525 13.30 -9.09 19.37
CA LEU A 525 12.75 -7.75 19.59
C LEU A 525 11.92 -7.66 20.87
N GLN A 526 11.08 -8.66 21.15
CA GLN A 526 10.30 -8.71 22.40
C GLN A 526 11.20 -8.76 23.63
N TRP A 527 12.28 -9.56 23.60
CA TRP A 527 13.26 -9.62 24.69
C TRP A 527 13.96 -8.28 24.92
N ARG A 528 14.36 -7.59 23.85
CA ARG A 528 14.91 -6.22 23.95
C ARG A 528 13.93 -5.28 24.66
N TYR A 529 12.67 -5.23 24.22
CA TYR A 529 11.67 -4.37 24.84
C TYR A 529 11.41 -4.73 26.30
N ARG A 530 11.36 -6.02 26.64
CA ARG A 530 11.21 -6.48 28.03
C ARG A 530 12.38 -6.04 28.91
N VAL A 531 13.62 -6.23 28.44
CA VAL A 531 14.82 -5.78 29.16
C VAL A 531 14.81 -4.27 29.32
N GLN A 532 14.54 -3.50 28.26
CA GLN A 532 14.53 -2.02 28.29
C GLN A 532 13.35 -1.43 29.08
N ALA A 533 12.20 -2.10 29.15
CA ALA A 533 11.05 -1.64 29.93
C ALA A 533 11.23 -1.90 31.44
N PHE A 534 11.96 -2.96 31.82
CA PHE A 534 12.17 -3.34 33.22
C PHE A 534 12.96 -2.29 34.03
N SER A 535 13.80 -1.47 33.39
CA SER A 535 14.55 -0.39 34.06
C SER A 535 13.67 0.65 34.74
N LEU A 536 12.51 0.98 34.14
CA LEU A 536 11.69 2.08 34.62
C LEU A 536 11.03 1.79 35.97
N PHE A 537 10.77 0.51 36.27
CA PHE A 537 10.05 0.11 37.48
C PHE A 537 10.96 -0.34 38.62
N VAL A 538 12.13 -0.95 38.34
CA VAL A 538 12.97 -1.57 39.37
C VAL A 538 14.06 -0.66 39.91
N MET A 539 14.46 0.38 39.17
CA MET A 539 15.63 1.20 39.54
C MET A 539 15.33 2.43 40.40
N VAL A 540 14.10 2.57 40.89
CA VAL A 540 13.70 3.69 41.77
C VAL A 540 14.48 3.69 43.10
N GLY A 541 14.95 2.54 43.57
CA GLY A 541 15.74 2.44 44.81
C GLY A 541 17.25 2.67 44.66
N ALA A 542 17.84 2.35 43.51
CA ALA A 542 19.30 2.41 43.31
C ALA A 542 19.79 3.77 42.79
N GLY A 543 18.91 4.53 42.13
CA GLY A 543 19.27 5.83 41.56
C GLY A 543 19.55 6.92 42.59
N THR A 544 19.02 6.79 43.82
CA THR A 544 19.27 7.74 44.91
C THR A 544 20.71 7.67 45.45
N GLU A 545 21.39 6.53 45.34
CA GLU A 545 22.75 6.36 45.86
C GLU A 545 23.84 6.43 44.76
N LEU A 546 23.55 5.92 43.57
CA LEU A 546 24.54 5.80 42.47
C LEU A 546 24.38 6.85 41.37
N GLY A 547 23.35 7.70 41.47
CA GLY A 547 23.00 8.70 40.46
C GLY A 547 22.09 8.12 39.37
N TRP A 548 20.92 8.75 39.20
CA TRP A 548 19.86 8.31 38.29
C TRP A 548 20.30 8.14 36.84
N LEU A 549 21.11 9.08 36.32
CA LEU A 549 21.63 9.03 34.95
C LEU A 549 22.51 7.78 34.73
N LYS A 550 23.38 7.45 35.69
CA LYS A 550 24.31 6.31 35.59
C LYS A 550 23.54 5.00 35.55
N VAL A 551 22.66 4.81 36.53
CA VAL A 551 21.89 3.59 36.74
C VAL A 551 20.96 3.31 35.55
N THR A 552 20.18 4.31 35.14
CA THR A 552 19.23 4.16 34.02
C THR A 552 19.92 4.11 32.65
N GLY A 553 20.99 4.87 32.45
CA GLY A 553 21.77 4.87 31.21
C GLY A 553 22.49 3.55 30.95
N LEU A 554 23.17 3.00 31.96
CA LEU A 554 23.85 1.69 31.86
C LEU A 554 22.86 0.57 31.53
N TRP A 555 21.66 0.61 32.10
CA TRP A 555 20.65 -0.39 31.81
C TRP A 555 20.11 -0.32 30.38
N LEU A 556 19.87 0.88 29.87
CA LEU A 556 19.47 1.04 28.47
C LEU A 556 20.54 0.51 27.52
N LEU A 557 21.82 0.75 27.81
CA LEU A 557 22.95 0.21 27.06
C LEU A 557 23.06 -1.31 27.16
N ALA A 558 22.71 -1.93 28.30
CA ALA A 558 22.63 -3.39 28.42
C ALA A 558 21.61 -3.99 27.43
N GLY A 559 20.45 -3.34 27.28
CA GLY A 559 19.47 -3.73 26.25
C GLY A 559 19.99 -3.60 24.82
N VAL A 560 20.82 -2.58 24.54
CA VAL A 560 21.50 -2.43 23.25
C VAL A 560 22.54 -3.53 23.03
N ALA A 561 23.32 -3.88 24.06
CA ALA A 561 24.32 -4.95 23.98
C ALA A 561 23.68 -6.30 23.62
N VAL A 562 22.53 -6.65 24.23
CA VAL A 562 21.78 -7.87 23.87
C VAL A 562 21.37 -7.86 22.40
N ALA A 563 20.89 -6.72 21.88
CA ALA A 563 20.49 -6.59 20.48
C ALA A 563 21.69 -6.68 19.53
N LEU A 564 22.84 -6.06 19.86
CA LEU A 564 24.06 -6.14 19.05
C LEU A 564 24.66 -7.55 19.04
N VAL A 565 24.65 -8.26 20.17
CA VAL A 565 25.08 -9.68 20.23
C VAL A 565 24.17 -10.56 19.37
N GLY A 566 22.85 -10.35 19.43
CA GLY A 566 21.91 -11.02 18.53
C GLY A 566 22.19 -10.73 17.06
N ALA A 567 22.51 -9.49 16.71
CA ALA A 567 22.83 -9.10 15.33
C ALA A 567 24.14 -9.74 14.85
N ILE A 568 25.16 -9.86 15.72
CA ILE A 568 26.40 -10.59 15.43
C ILE A 568 26.13 -12.07 15.16
N ALA A 569 25.22 -12.69 15.92
CA ALA A 569 24.84 -14.09 15.70
C ALA A 569 24.11 -14.27 14.35
N LEU A 570 23.15 -13.40 14.05
CA LEU A 570 22.42 -13.42 12.78
C LEU A 570 23.34 -13.28 11.55
N GLU A 571 24.34 -12.39 11.61
CA GLU A 571 25.31 -12.22 10.52
C GLU A 571 26.30 -13.37 10.37
N LYS A 572 26.43 -14.26 11.37
CA LYS A 572 27.22 -15.50 11.24
C LYS A 572 26.45 -16.61 10.54
N ASP A 573 25.12 -16.62 10.68
CA ASP A 573 24.25 -17.65 10.12
C ASP A 573 23.83 -17.36 8.66
N LEU A 574 23.82 -16.08 8.27
CA LEU A 574 23.69 -15.62 6.88
C LEU A 574 25.00 -15.84 6.14
#